data_AF-A0A925P2U3-F1
#
_entry.id   AF-A0A925P2U3-F1
#
_cell.length_a   1.000
_cell.length_b   1.000
_cell.length_c   1.000
_cell.angle_alpha   90.00
_cell.angle_beta   90.00
_cell.angle_gamma   90.00
#
_symmetry.space_group_name_H-M   'P 1'
#
loop_
_entity.id
_entity.type
_entity.pdbx_description
1 polymer ?
#
loop_
_entity_poly.entity_id
_entity_poly.type
_entity_poly.pdbx_seq_one_letter_code
_entity_poly.pdbx_strand_id
1 'polypeptide(L)' 'MISSSAAYGELKLRLRRVHTLGSVVGLLGWDEQVNLPAGAAEQRAAQLSLIAELVHAEATASG' A
#
# COMPACT_ATOMS: atom_id res chain seq x y z
N MET A 1 9.84 -14.17 25.63
CA MET A 1 10.56 -14.28 24.34
C MET A 1 9.56 -14.66 23.28
N ILE A 2 9.43 -13.87 22.21
CA ILE A 2 8.61 -14.25 21.05
C ILE A 2 9.32 -15.42 20.35
N SER A 3 8.62 -16.53 20.13
CA SER A 3 9.18 -17.68 19.42
C SER A 3 9.44 -17.32 17.95
N SER A 4 10.48 -17.91 17.35
CA SER A 4 10.87 -17.63 15.94
C SER A 4 9.70 -17.82 14.95
N SER A 5 8.80 -18.78 15.21
CA SER A 5 7.57 -18.99 14.45
C SER A 5 6.58 -17.82 14.53
N ALA A 6 6.44 -17.19 15.70
CA ALA A 6 5.53 -16.06 15.91
C ALA A 6 6.07 -14.79 15.23
N ALA A 7 7.37 -14.49 15.37
CA ALA A 7 8.00 -13.38 14.66
C ALA A 7 7.92 -13.53 13.13
N TYR A 8 8.11 -14.76 12.62
CA TYR A 8 7.93 -15.06 11.20
C TYR A 8 6.47 -14.91 10.75
N GLY A 9 5.51 -15.28 11.60
CA GLY A 9 4.08 -15.07 11.36
C GLY A 9 3.74 -13.59 11.20
N GLU A 10 4.24 -12.75 12.10
CA GLU A 10 4.05 -11.30 12.07
C GLU A 10 4.66 -10.66 10.83
N LEU A 11 5.90 -11.04 10.48
CA LEU A 11 6.54 -10.57 9.25
C LEU A 11 5.70 -10.91 8.01
N LYS A 12 5.19 -12.14 7.91
CA LYS A 12 4.33 -12.54 6.78
C LYS A 12 3.05 -11.71 6.70
N LEU A 13 2.43 -11.39 7.84
CA LEU A 13 1.22 -10.57 7.86
C LEU A 13 1.52 -9.15 7.34
N ARG A 14 2.62 -8.56 7.78
CA ARG A 14 3.05 -7.22 7.33
C ARG A 14 3.39 -7.20 5.83
N LEU A 15 4.15 -8.17 5.35
CA LEU A 15 4.47 -8.29 3.91
C LEU A 15 3.21 -8.44 3.05
N ARG A 16 2.21 -9.20 3.51
CA ARG A 16 0.91 -9.30 2.80
C ARG A 16 0.22 -7.94 2.71
N ARG A 17 0.21 -7.16 3.79
CA ARG A 17 -0.40 -5.82 3.78
C ARG A 17 0.31 -4.89 2.79
N VAL A 18 1.64 -4.84 2.83
CA VAL A 18 2.45 -4.05 1.88
C VAL A 18 2.15 -4.47 0.44
N HIS A 19 2.09 -5.78 0.17
CA HIS A 19 1.74 -6.31 -1.15
C HIS A 19 0.33 -5.89 -1.59
N THR A 20 -0.67 -6.00 -0.70
CA THR A 20 -2.05 -5.58 -1.01
C THR A 20 -2.12 -4.08 -1.31
N LEU A 21 -1.49 -3.23 -0.50
CA LEU A 21 -1.43 -1.79 -0.78
C LEU A 21 -0.73 -1.50 -2.11
N GLY A 22 0.36 -2.19 -2.43
CA GLY A 22 1.03 -2.09 -3.73
C GLY A 22 0.12 -2.47 -4.90
N SER A 23 -0.72 -3.49 -4.74
CA SER A 23 -1.71 -3.86 -5.78
C SER A 23 -2.77 -2.78 -6.01
N VAL A 24 -3.18 -2.07 -4.95
CA VAL A 24 -4.09 -0.91 -5.06
C VAL A 24 -3.42 0.24 -5.82
N VAL A 25 -2.15 0.53 -5.53
CA VAL A 25 -1.37 1.53 -6.30
C VAL A 25 -1.32 1.16 -7.79
N GLY A 26 -1.04 -0.10 -8.10
CA GLY A 26 -1.03 -0.58 -9.49
C GLY A 26 -2.37 -0.41 -10.19
N LEU A 27 -3.47 -0.73 -9.51
CA LEU A 27 -4.83 -0.55 -10.04
C LEU A 27 -5.15 0.93 -10.28
N LEU A 28 -4.84 1.82 -9.33
CA LEU A 28 -5.06 3.26 -9.45
C LEU A 28 -4.20 3.87 -10.57
N GLY A 29 -2.95 3.40 -10.74
CA GLY A 29 -2.07 3.86 -11.82
C GLY A 29 -2.54 3.43 -13.21
N TRP A 30 -3.12 2.23 -13.33
CA TRP A 30 -3.79 1.82 -14.57
C TRP A 30 -5.06 2.65 -14.83
N ASP A 31 -5.91 2.80 -13.81
CA ASP A 31 -7.15 3.54 -13.93
C ASP A 31 -6.90 5.01 -14.31
N GLU A 32 -5.82 5.61 -13.80
CA GLU A 32 -5.39 6.98 -14.10
C GLU A 32 -5.14 7.20 -15.60
N GLN A 33 -4.61 6.17 -16.27
CA GLN A 33 -4.25 6.23 -17.69
C GLN A 33 -5.43 5.89 -18.62
N VAL A 34 -6.43 5.15 -18.13
CA VAL A 34 -7.47 4.56 -19.00
C VAL A 34 -8.85 5.17 -18.76
N ASN A 35 -9.25 5.36 -17.49
CA ASN A 35 -10.64 5.71 -17.14
C ASN A 35 -10.78 7.04 -16.41
N LEU A 36 -9.68 7.73 -16.08
CA LEU A 36 -9.75 8.94 -15.26
C LEU A 36 -10.54 10.05 -15.96
N PRO A 37 -11.62 10.56 -15.35
CA PRO A 37 -12.37 11.67 -15.92
C PRO A 37 -11.55 12.97 -15.94
N ALA A 38 -11.88 13.87 -16.87
CA ALA A 38 -11.31 15.21 -16.89
C ALA A 38 -11.57 15.93 -15.56
N GLY A 39 -10.55 16.58 -15.01
CA GLY A 39 -10.61 17.29 -13.73
C GLY A 39 -10.44 16.43 -12.48
N ALA A 40 -10.30 15.10 -12.60
CA ALA A 40 -10.12 14.21 -11.44
C ALA A 40 -8.64 13.97 -11.04
N ALA A 41 -7.68 14.63 -11.70
CA ALA A 41 -6.25 14.42 -11.48
C ALA A 41 -5.81 14.72 -10.04
N GLU A 42 -6.28 15.81 -9.44
CA GLU A 42 -5.94 16.16 -8.05
C GLU A 42 -6.49 15.12 -7.06
N GLN A 43 -7.71 14.64 -7.29
CA GLN A 43 -8.30 13.59 -6.46
C GLN A 43 -7.50 12.28 -6.57
N ARG A 44 -7.05 11.91 -7.78
CA ARG A 44 -6.19 10.73 -7.99
C ARG A 44 -4.84 10.90 -7.30
N ALA A 45 -4.22 12.07 -7.39
CA ALA A 45 -2.96 12.37 -6.70
C ALA A 45 -3.12 12.25 -5.17
N ALA A 46 -4.21 12.76 -4.59
CA ALA A 46 -4.50 12.64 -3.17
C ALA A 46 -4.69 11.17 -2.74
N GLN A 47 -5.39 10.36 -3.55
CA GLN A 47 -5.54 8.92 -3.32
C GLN A 47 -4.18 8.21 -3.31
N LEU A 48 -3.34 8.46 -4.32
CA LEU A 48 -2.01 7.85 -4.42
C LEU A 48 -1.10 8.28 -3.26
N SER A 49 -1.14 9.56 -2.86
CA SER A 49 -0.35 10.07 -1.72
C SER A 49 -0.73 9.36 -0.42
N LEU A 50 -2.03 9.25 -0.12
CA LEU A 50 -2.50 8.55 1.07
C LEU A 50 -2.09 7.08 1.09
N ILE A 51 -2.23 6.37 -0.04
CA ILE A 51 -1.80 4.97 -0.10
C ILE A 51 -0.27 4.85 0.05
N ALA A 52 0.51 5.78 -0.50
CA ALA A 52 1.97 5.79 -0.33
C ALA A 52 2.39 5.99 1.13
N GLU A 53 1.70 6.85 1.88
CA GLU A 53 1.89 7.01 3.33
C GLU A 53 1.63 5.70 4.08
N LEU A 54 0.53 5.00 3.75
CA LEU A 54 0.19 3.71 4.37
C LEU A 54 1.21 2.62 4.04
N VAL A 55 1.68 2.55 2.78
CA VAL A 55 2.75 1.63 2.37
C VAL A 55 4.00 1.90 3.17
N HIS A 56 4.40 3.17 3.29
CA HIS A 56 5.57 3.57 4.04
C HIS A 56 5.45 3.18 5.53
N ALA A 57 4.31 3.44 6.15
CA ALA A 57 4.05 3.08 7.55
C ALA A 57 4.16 1.56 7.77
N GLU A 58 3.54 0.73 6.94
CA GLU A 58 3.60 -0.72 7.05
C GLU A 58 5.02 -1.28 6.78
N ALA A 59 5.76 -0.67 5.85
CA ALA A 59 7.12 -1.08 5.49
C ALA A 59 8.18 -0.71 6.54
N THR A 60 8.00 0.43 7.23
CA THR A 60 9.01 0.98 8.15
C THR A 60 8.67 0.84 9.63
N ALA A 61 7.45 0.42 9.98
CA ALA A 61 7.09 0.19 11.38
C ALA A 61 8.13 -0.72 12.05
N SER A 62 8.71 -0.26 13.15
CA SER A 62 9.60 -1.09 13.96
C SER A 62 8.73 -2.08 14.75
N GLY A 63 8.95 -3.37 14.54
CA GLY A 63 8.28 -4.45 15.30
C GLY A 63 8.92 -4.65 16.67
#